data_AF-A0A960EEX7-F1
#
_entry.id   AF-A0A960EEX7-F1
#
_cell.length_a   1.000
_cell.length_b   1.000
_cell.length_c   1.000
_cell.angle_alpha   90.00
_cell.angle_beta   90.00
_cell.angle_gamma   90.00
#
_symmetry.space_group_name_H-M   'P 1'
#
loop_
_entity.id
_entity.type
_entity.pdbx_description
1 polymer ?
#
loop_
_entity_poly.entity_id
_entity_poly.type
_entity_poly.pdbx_seq_one_letter_code
_entity_poly.pdbx_strand_id
1 'polypeptide(L)'
;TIEVLDQRGIADRFLAAGRATQVQAFAGVPLDISDFPSRHPYGLALLQSHFERILAGWVDELGVRIRRECEVSGFVQQAGHVDVALSDGATVRAGYLVGCDGARSMVRKAAGIEFAGWDPTTCWITAEVEMETTPPYGLRGGGGIGPAEDGRVGVTLIERDVEARHREPTLSDLRAALMSVDGTDYGAHSPRYISRFTDMTR
;
A
#
# COMPACT_ATOMS: atom_id res chain seq x y z
N THR A 1 -3.73 -12.22 8.47
CA THR A 1 -4.73 -11.87 7.44
C THR A 1 -5.47 -13.07 6.88
N ILE A 2 -4.79 -14.10 6.37
CA ILE A 2 -5.47 -15.26 5.74
C ILE A 2 -6.47 -15.94 6.67
N GLU A 3 -6.13 -16.15 7.95
CA GLU A 3 -7.09 -16.70 8.93
C GLU A 3 -8.40 -15.91 9.04
N VAL A 4 -8.34 -14.57 8.97
CA VAL A 4 -9.54 -13.72 9.04
C VAL A 4 -10.41 -13.88 7.79
N LEU A 5 -9.78 -14.06 6.62
CA LEU A 5 -10.47 -14.35 5.36
C LEU A 5 -11.07 -15.76 5.38
N ASP A 6 -10.38 -16.73 5.98
CA ASP A 6 -10.85 -18.10 6.12
C ASP A 6 -12.05 -18.20 7.07
N GLN A 7 -12.06 -17.42 8.16
CA GLN A 7 -13.23 -17.27 9.03
C GLN A 7 -14.46 -16.65 8.32
N ARG A 8 -14.29 -16.12 7.10
CA ARG A 8 -15.39 -15.64 6.25
C ARG A 8 -15.64 -16.55 5.04
N GLY A 9 -14.94 -17.68 4.95
CA GLY A 9 -15.08 -18.66 3.88
C GLY A 9 -14.56 -18.19 2.52
N ILE A 10 -13.67 -17.19 2.48
CA ILE A 10 -13.19 -16.59 1.23
C ILE A 10 -11.68 -16.76 1.00
N ALA A 11 -10.94 -17.42 1.90
CA ALA A 11 -9.49 -17.57 1.80
C ALA A 11 -9.05 -18.19 0.46
N ASP A 12 -9.76 -19.22 -0.03
CA ASP A 12 -9.44 -19.91 -1.27
C ASP A 12 -9.37 -18.98 -2.49
N ARG A 13 -10.18 -17.91 -2.51
CA ARG A 13 -10.16 -16.91 -3.60
C ARG A 13 -8.81 -16.21 -3.69
N PHE A 14 -8.18 -15.94 -2.54
CA PHE A 14 -6.88 -15.30 -2.45
C PHE A 14 -5.74 -16.30 -2.64
N LEU A 15 -5.87 -17.51 -2.09
CA LEU A 15 -4.89 -18.58 -2.26
C LEU A 15 -4.75 -19.01 -3.73
N ALA A 16 -5.86 -19.01 -4.49
CA ALA A 16 -5.83 -19.30 -5.93
C ALA A 16 -5.17 -18.19 -6.77
N ALA A 17 -5.17 -16.94 -6.29
CA ALA A 17 -4.63 -15.79 -7.00
C ALA A 17 -3.19 -15.44 -6.60
N GLY A 18 -2.72 -15.94 -5.46
CA GLY A 18 -1.41 -15.67 -4.91
C GLY A 18 -0.56 -16.93 -4.78
N ARG A 19 0.62 -16.78 -4.18
CA ARG A 19 1.52 -17.89 -3.87
C ARG A 19 1.81 -17.92 -2.38
N ALA A 20 1.48 -19.03 -1.71
CA ALA A 20 1.91 -19.26 -0.33
C ALA A 20 3.43 -19.39 -0.27
N THR A 21 4.07 -18.67 0.66
CA THR A 21 5.53 -18.61 0.78
C THR A 21 5.97 -18.13 2.16
N GLN A 22 7.20 -18.47 2.55
CA GLN A 22 7.84 -17.94 3.75
C GLN A 22 8.42 -16.55 3.43
N VAL A 23 7.60 -15.52 3.63
CA VAL A 23 7.97 -14.10 3.39
C VAL A 23 8.22 -13.32 4.67
N GLN A 24 8.13 -13.97 5.84
CA GLN A 24 8.28 -13.28 7.10
C GLN A 24 9.75 -12.93 7.34
N ALA A 25 9.97 -11.70 7.78
CA ALA A 25 11.26 -11.23 8.20
C ALA A 25 11.11 -10.22 9.33
N PHE A 26 12.10 -10.14 10.20
CA PHE A 26 12.20 -9.11 11.22
C PHE A 26 13.50 -8.33 11.00
N ALA A 27 13.38 -7.02 10.71
CA ALA A 27 14.52 -6.17 10.36
C ALA A 27 15.43 -6.76 9.26
N GLY A 28 14.81 -7.42 8.26
CA GLY A 28 15.52 -8.08 7.15
C GLY A 28 16.06 -9.48 7.46
N VAL A 29 15.95 -9.96 8.70
CA VAL A 29 16.30 -11.34 9.07
C VAL A 29 15.12 -12.26 8.72
N PRO A 30 15.28 -13.24 7.80
CA PRO A 30 14.22 -14.17 7.46
C PRO A 30 13.78 -15.00 8.67
N LEU A 31 12.47 -15.18 8.81
CA LEU A 31 11.86 -16.03 9.82
C LEU A 31 11.10 -17.16 9.13
N ASP A 32 11.45 -18.39 9.48
CA ASP A 32 10.62 -19.55 9.14
C ASP A 32 9.50 -19.64 10.19
N ILE A 33 8.26 -19.55 9.73
CA ILE A 33 7.07 -19.67 10.59
C ILE A 33 6.30 -20.97 10.30
N SER A 34 6.89 -21.92 9.59
CA SER A 34 6.24 -23.16 9.16
C SER A 34 5.77 -24.05 10.33
N ASP A 35 6.32 -23.88 11.52
CA ASP A 35 5.97 -24.60 12.75
C ASP A 35 4.95 -23.88 13.64
N PHE A 36 4.47 -22.70 13.22
CA PHE A 36 3.49 -21.94 14.01
C PHE A 36 2.18 -22.72 14.15
N PRO A 37 1.49 -22.61 15.31
CA PRO A 37 0.23 -23.31 15.57
C PRO A 37 -0.95 -22.63 14.86
N SER A 38 -0.89 -22.58 13.53
CA SER A 38 -1.87 -21.99 12.63
C SER A 38 -2.18 -22.95 11.49
N ARG A 39 -3.40 -22.85 10.93
CA ARG A 39 -3.76 -23.53 9.67
C ARG A 39 -3.13 -22.88 8.44
N HIS A 40 -2.59 -21.67 8.60
CA HIS A 40 -1.93 -20.91 7.54
C HIS A 40 -0.55 -20.40 7.99
N PRO A 41 0.42 -21.30 8.29
CA PRO A 41 1.76 -20.94 8.80
C PRO A 41 2.69 -20.44 7.66
N TYR A 42 2.21 -19.43 6.94
CA TYR A 42 2.87 -18.85 5.76
C TYR A 42 2.36 -17.42 5.51
N GLY A 43 3.11 -16.66 4.71
CA GLY A 43 2.57 -15.45 4.08
C GLY A 43 2.02 -15.77 2.69
N LEU A 44 1.21 -14.86 2.15
CA LEU A 44 0.69 -14.95 0.79
C LEU A 44 1.32 -13.84 -0.05
N ALA A 45 2.18 -14.22 -1.00
CA ALA A 45 2.65 -13.30 -2.03
C ALA A 45 1.51 -13.05 -3.01
N LEU A 46 0.85 -11.90 -2.85
CA LEU A 46 -0.25 -11.43 -3.69
C LEU A 46 -0.17 -9.90 -3.74
N LEU A 47 -0.24 -9.33 -4.95
CA LEU A 47 -0.25 -7.90 -5.14
C LEU A 47 -1.49 -7.28 -4.49
N GLN A 48 -1.31 -6.11 -3.87
CA GLN A 48 -2.41 -5.41 -3.20
C GLN A 48 -3.56 -5.10 -4.16
N SER A 49 -3.28 -4.75 -5.42
CA SER A 49 -4.29 -4.53 -6.46
C SER A 49 -5.18 -5.76 -6.69
N HIS A 50 -4.59 -6.95 -6.69
CA HIS A 50 -5.33 -8.21 -6.77
C HIS A 50 -6.11 -8.52 -5.51
N PHE A 51 -5.52 -8.27 -4.34
CA PHE A 51 -6.21 -8.41 -3.07
C PHE A 51 -7.48 -7.53 -3.01
N GLU A 52 -7.34 -6.24 -3.34
CA GLU A 52 -8.45 -5.28 -3.36
C GLU A 52 -9.52 -5.66 -4.39
N ARG A 53 -9.12 -6.09 -5.59
CA ARG A 53 -10.05 -6.57 -6.62
C ARG A 53 -10.86 -7.77 -6.16
N ILE A 54 -10.22 -8.77 -5.55
CA ILE A 54 -10.88 -9.98 -5.03
C ILE A 54 -11.83 -9.60 -3.89
N LEU A 55 -11.38 -8.77 -2.96
CA LEU A 55 -12.20 -8.31 -1.84
C LEU A 55 -13.41 -7.50 -2.31
N ALA A 56 -13.21 -6.58 -3.27
CA ALA A 56 -14.29 -5.79 -3.85
C ALA A 56 -15.32 -6.67 -4.56
N GLY A 57 -14.89 -7.72 -5.27
CA GLY A 57 -15.80 -8.69 -5.88
C GLY A 57 -16.65 -9.42 -4.85
N TRP A 58 -16.06 -9.87 -3.74
CA TRP A 58 -16.81 -10.48 -2.65
C TRP A 58 -17.79 -9.49 -1.98
N VAL A 59 -17.38 -8.24 -1.77
CA VAL A 59 -18.24 -7.19 -1.20
C VAL A 59 -19.43 -6.86 -2.12
N ASP A 60 -19.24 -6.92 -3.44
CA ASP A 60 -20.30 -6.75 -4.43
C ASP A 60 -21.33 -7.89 -4.38
N GLU A 61 -20.88 -9.14 -4.20
CA GLU A 61 -21.77 -10.31 -4.00
C GLU A 61 -22.66 -10.17 -2.74
N LEU A 62 -22.20 -9.41 -1.74
CA LEU A 62 -22.97 -9.09 -0.53
C LEU A 62 -23.97 -7.94 -0.73
N GLY A 63 -24.02 -7.32 -1.92
CA GLY A 63 -24.92 -6.22 -2.24
C GLY A 63 -24.51 -4.87 -1.65
N VAL A 64 -23.25 -4.72 -1.22
CA VAL A 64 -22.75 -3.45 -0.67
C VAL A 64 -22.44 -2.48 -1.82
N ARG A 65 -23.05 -1.29 -1.77
CA ARG A 65 -22.86 -0.28 -2.82
C ARG A 65 -21.52 0.44 -2.68
N ILE A 66 -20.63 0.27 -3.66
CA ILE A 66 -19.37 1.01 -3.76
C ILE A 66 -19.52 2.16 -4.77
N ARG A 67 -19.28 3.40 -4.34
CA ARG A 67 -19.24 4.59 -5.21
C ARG A 67 -17.78 5.01 -5.41
N ARG A 68 -17.29 4.94 -6.64
CA ARG A 68 -15.97 5.48 -7.04
C ARG A 68 -16.12 6.92 -7.51
N GLU A 69 -14.99 7.63 -7.60
CA GLU A 69 -14.96 9.04 -8.02
C GLU A 69 -15.86 9.93 -7.14
N CYS A 70 -16.01 9.53 -5.88
CA CYS A 70 -16.94 10.11 -4.92
C CYS A 70 -16.16 10.47 -3.65
N GLU A 71 -15.49 11.61 -3.70
CA GLU A 71 -14.67 12.08 -2.59
C GLU A 71 -15.54 12.72 -1.49
N VAL A 72 -15.27 12.36 -0.24
CA VAL A 72 -15.90 12.99 0.92
C VAL A 72 -15.17 14.29 1.22
N SER A 73 -15.89 15.41 1.24
CA SER A 73 -15.36 16.75 1.49
C SER A 73 -15.60 17.24 2.92
N GLY A 74 -16.51 16.60 3.66
CA GLY A 74 -16.80 16.91 5.06
C GLY A 74 -17.96 16.10 5.61
N PHE A 75 -18.28 16.31 6.89
CA PHE A 75 -19.48 15.74 7.49
C PHE A 75 -19.97 16.58 8.68
N VAL A 76 -21.25 16.45 9.00
CA VAL A 76 -21.86 17.02 10.20
C VAL A 76 -22.57 15.91 10.97
N GLN A 77 -22.15 15.69 12.21
CA GLN A 77 -22.85 14.80 13.13
C GLN A 77 -24.12 15.47 13.66
N GLN A 78 -25.21 14.71 13.68
CA GLN A 78 -26.49 15.11 14.24
C GLN A 78 -26.90 14.11 15.34
N ALA A 79 -28.01 14.38 16.05
CA ALA A 79 -28.45 13.58 17.20
C ALA A 79 -28.83 12.11 16.90
N GLY A 80 -28.80 11.66 15.65
CA GLY A 80 -29.07 10.26 15.27
C GLY A 80 -28.54 9.84 13.89
N HIS A 81 -27.77 10.69 13.23
CA HIS A 81 -27.22 10.42 11.90
C HIS A 81 -25.99 11.29 11.65
N VAL A 82 -25.32 11.03 10.54
CA VAL A 82 -24.25 11.85 9.98
C VAL A 82 -24.65 12.26 8.57
N ASP A 83 -24.62 13.56 8.30
CA ASP A 83 -24.76 14.11 6.95
C ASP A 83 -23.35 14.27 6.36
N VAL A 84 -23.05 13.50 5.32
CA VAL A 84 -21.73 13.41 4.68
C VAL A 84 -21.75 14.24 3.40
N ALA A 85 -20.90 15.26 3.33
CA ALA A 85 -20.76 16.11 2.16
C ALA A 85 -19.79 15.47 1.16
N LEU A 86 -20.15 15.51 -0.12
CA LEU A 86 -19.35 15.02 -1.23
C LEU A 86 -18.74 16.17 -2.02
N SER A 87 -17.66 15.91 -2.77
CA SER A 87 -16.98 16.94 -3.57
C SER A 87 -17.80 17.46 -4.74
N ASP A 88 -18.82 16.72 -5.19
CA ASP A 88 -19.79 17.14 -6.21
C ASP A 88 -20.92 18.04 -5.65
N GLY A 89 -20.87 18.36 -4.35
CA GLY A 89 -21.87 19.15 -3.66
C GLY A 89 -23.08 18.35 -3.14
N ALA A 90 -23.17 17.05 -3.43
CA ALA A 90 -24.23 16.21 -2.91
C ALA A 90 -24.01 15.89 -1.42
N THR A 91 -25.08 15.45 -0.76
CA THR A 91 -25.05 15.00 0.65
C THR A 91 -25.61 13.59 0.76
N VAL A 92 -24.92 12.74 1.53
CA VAL A 92 -25.37 11.38 1.87
C VAL A 92 -25.63 11.31 3.36
N ARG A 93 -26.81 10.82 3.74
CA ARG A 93 -27.17 10.57 5.14
C ARG A 93 -26.91 9.12 5.52
N ALA A 94 -26.24 8.90 6.64
CA ALA A 94 -25.98 7.57 7.20
C ALA A 94 -26.13 7.55 8.73
N GLY A 95 -26.37 6.39 9.32
CA GLY A 95 -26.39 6.25 10.79
C GLY A 95 -25.01 6.38 11.42
N TYR A 96 -23.97 5.95 10.70
CA TYR A 96 -22.57 6.03 11.12
C TYR A 96 -21.68 6.38 9.93
N LEU A 97 -20.55 7.02 10.22
CA LEU A 97 -19.46 7.25 9.29
C LEU A 97 -18.19 6.58 9.84
N VAL A 98 -17.53 5.76 9.03
CA VAL A 98 -16.26 5.13 9.37
C VAL A 98 -15.19 5.63 8.40
N GLY A 99 -14.16 6.28 8.94
CA GLY A 99 -13.04 6.79 8.16
C GLY A 99 -12.02 5.71 7.82
N CYS A 100 -12.12 5.14 6.62
CA CYS A 100 -11.13 4.22 6.04
C CYS A 100 -10.31 4.90 4.93
N ASP A 101 -10.12 6.22 5.03
CA ASP A 101 -9.58 7.13 4.01
C ASP A 101 -8.05 7.37 4.14
N GLY A 102 -7.34 6.38 4.69
CA GLY A 102 -5.88 6.32 4.71
C GLY A 102 -5.19 7.27 5.70
N ALA A 103 -3.85 7.31 5.67
CA ALA A 103 -3.02 8.00 6.67
C ALA A 103 -3.32 9.51 6.79
N ARG A 104 -3.72 10.15 5.69
CA ARG A 104 -4.06 11.59 5.63
C ARG A 104 -5.55 11.89 5.89
N SER A 105 -6.29 10.92 6.42
CA SER A 105 -7.74 10.92 6.69
C SER A 105 -8.31 12.32 6.93
N MET A 106 -9.25 12.71 6.05
CA MET A 106 -10.08 13.88 6.21
C MET A 106 -11.04 13.67 7.38
N VAL A 107 -11.63 12.47 7.48
CA VAL A 107 -12.62 12.15 8.53
C VAL A 107 -12.02 12.32 9.93
N ARG A 108 -10.81 11.78 10.18
CA ARG A 108 -10.11 11.93 11.46
C ARG A 108 -9.87 13.40 11.81
N LYS A 109 -9.38 14.19 10.85
CA LYS A 109 -9.08 15.61 11.05
C LYS A 109 -10.34 16.42 11.35
N ALA A 110 -11.40 16.21 10.58
CA ALA A 110 -12.68 16.89 10.76
C ALA A 110 -13.38 16.49 12.08
N ALA A 111 -13.14 15.27 12.57
CA ALA A 111 -13.58 14.82 13.88
C ALA A 111 -12.75 15.41 15.05
N GLY A 112 -11.67 16.16 14.78
CA GLY A 112 -10.79 16.70 15.82
C GLY A 112 -10.00 15.63 16.57
N ILE A 113 -9.80 14.45 15.96
CA ILE A 113 -9.07 13.35 16.60
C ILE A 113 -7.56 13.59 16.40
N GLU A 114 -6.85 13.74 17.51
CA GLU A 114 -5.39 13.87 17.51
C GLU A 114 -4.72 12.63 16.93
N PHE A 115 -3.57 12.84 16.29
CA PHE A 115 -2.79 11.78 15.65
C PHE A 115 -1.33 11.94 16.07
N ALA A 116 -1.02 11.45 17.28
CA ALA A 116 0.25 11.64 17.94
C ALA A 116 1.27 10.59 17.50
N GLY A 117 2.50 11.00 17.22
CA GLY A 117 3.58 10.07 16.93
C GLY A 117 4.86 10.78 16.52
N TRP A 118 5.77 10.07 15.86
CA TRP A 118 7.12 10.54 15.59
C TRP A 118 7.28 11.00 14.14
N ASP A 119 8.02 12.09 13.95
CA ASP A 119 8.41 12.52 12.62
C ASP A 119 9.34 11.49 11.97
N PRO A 120 9.24 11.33 10.64
CA PRO A 120 9.97 10.28 9.95
C PRO A 120 11.47 10.54 9.97
N THR A 121 12.24 9.47 10.12
CA THR A 121 13.70 9.47 10.02
C THR A 121 14.19 8.96 8.66
N THR A 122 13.32 8.25 7.93
CA THR A 122 13.66 7.63 6.65
C THR A 122 12.58 7.92 5.61
N CYS A 123 13.01 8.16 4.38
CA CYS A 123 12.16 8.30 3.21
C CYS A 123 12.56 7.24 2.19
N TRP A 124 11.60 6.69 1.48
CA TRP A 124 11.82 5.75 0.40
C TRP A 124 11.23 6.31 -0.89
N ILE A 125 11.88 6.00 -2.00
CA ILE A 125 11.30 6.11 -3.32
C ILE A 125 10.88 4.71 -3.78
N THR A 126 9.66 4.60 -4.29
CA THR A 126 9.14 3.36 -4.87
C THR A 126 8.59 3.62 -6.26
N ALA A 127 8.84 2.70 -7.18
CA ALA A 127 8.45 2.82 -8.56
C ALA A 127 8.22 1.46 -9.21
N GLU A 128 7.44 1.46 -10.29
CA GLU A 128 7.36 0.35 -11.22
C GLU A 128 7.74 0.87 -12.61
N VAL A 129 8.82 0.33 -13.18
CA VAL A 129 9.48 0.85 -14.39
C VAL A 129 9.82 -0.26 -15.36
N GLU A 130 10.09 0.10 -16.61
CA GLU A 130 10.82 -0.75 -17.54
C GLU A 130 12.33 -0.51 -17.39
N MET A 131 13.15 -1.51 -17.71
CA MET A 131 14.62 -1.42 -17.65
C MET A 131 15.22 -2.04 -18.91
N GLU A 132 16.24 -1.41 -19.47
CA GLU A 132 16.98 -1.93 -20.63
C GLU A 132 17.78 -3.19 -20.26
N THR A 133 18.29 -3.24 -19.03
CA THR A 133 19.03 -4.39 -18.49
C THR A 133 18.30 -4.96 -17.29
N THR A 134 18.10 -6.28 -17.24
CA THR A 134 17.48 -6.92 -16.08
C THR A 134 18.39 -6.79 -14.85
N PRO A 135 17.93 -6.16 -13.75
CA PRO A 135 18.72 -6.04 -12.54
C PRO A 135 18.76 -7.36 -11.77
N PRO A 136 19.78 -7.59 -10.93
CA PRO A 136 19.74 -8.66 -9.94
C PRO A 136 18.65 -8.39 -8.91
N TYR A 137 17.64 -9.24 -8.88
CA TYR A 137 16.55 -9.15 -7.90
C TYR A 137 17.03 -9.50 -6.50
N GLY A 138 16.40 -8.86 -5.52
CA GLY A 138 16.65 -9.12 -4.11
C GLY A 138 16.55 -7.86 -3.26
N LEU A 139 16.75 -8.06 -1.97
CA LEU A 139 16.78 -6.98 -1.00
C LEU A 139 18.06 -6.15 -1.14
N ARG A 140 17.95 -4.89 -0.70
CA ARG A 140 19.04 -3.93 -0.52
C ARG A 140 18.94 -3.36 0.90
N GLY A 141 19.94 -2.59 1.35
CA GLY A 141 19.89 -1.92 2.65
C GLY A 141 18.62 -1.05 2.78
N GLY A 142 17.60 -1.58 3.46
CA GLY A 142 16.29 -0.97 3.63
C GLY A 142 15.39 -0.93 2.39
N GLY A 143 15.68 -1.68 1.32
CA GLY A 143 14.88 -1.67 0.10
C GLY A 143 14.93 -2.98 -0.66
N GLY A 144 14.53 -2.96 -1.93
CA GLY A 144 14.61 -4.12 -2.80
C GLY A 144 14.23 -3.82 -4.24
N ILE A 145 14.67 -4.71 -5.13
CA ILE A 145 14.31 -4.73 -6.54
C ILE A 145 13.74 -6.11 -6.85
N GLY A 146 12.60 -6.16 -7.53
CA GLY A 146 11.94 -7.41 -7.86
C GLY A 146 11.11 -7.33 -9.15
N PRO A 147 10.68 -8.48 -9.67
CA PRO A 147 9.79 -8.50 -10.82
C PRO A 147 8.42 -7.91 -10.44
N ALA A 148 7.86 -7.13 -11.36
CA ALA A 148 6.48 -6.70 -11.35
C ALA A 148 5.72 -7.34 -12.54
N GLU A 149 4.47 -6.97 -12.73
CA GLU A 149 3.66 -7.49 -13.84
C GLU A 149 4.18 -7.00 -15.20
N ASP A 150 3.82 -7.72 -16.27
CA ASP A 150 4.12 -7.34 -17.66
C ASP A 150 5.62 -7.15 -17.97
N GLY A 151 6.50 -7.85 -17.25
CA GLY A 151 7.95 -7.74 -17.41
C GLY A 151 8.57 -6.46 -16.85
N ARG A 152 7.78 -5.67 -16.11
CA ARG A 152 8.27 -4.49 -15.39
C ARG A 152 9.07 -4.88 -14.16
N VAL A 153 9.76 -3.90 -13.60
CA VAL A 153 10.56 -4.04 -12.38
C VAL A 153 9.99 -3.11 -11.31
N GLY A 154 9.67 -3.70 -10.16
CA GLY A 154 9.36 -2.96 -8.94
C GLY A 154 10.65 -2.60 -8.20
N VAL A 155 10.79 -1.34 -7.84
CA VAL A 155 11.94 -0.80 -7.12
C VAL A 155 11.44 -0.08 -5.87
N THR A 156 12.06 -0.36 -4.73
CA THR A 156 11.90 0.43 -3.51
C THR A 156 13.28 0.65 -2.90
N LEU A 157 13.72 1.89 -2.78
CA LEU A 157 15.04 2.24 -2.25
C LEU A 157 14.94 3.38 -1.25
N ILE A 158 15.85 3.43 -0.30
CA ILE A 158 15.95 4.57 0.63
C ILE A 158 16.42 5.80 -0.14
N GLU A 159 15.73 6.91 0.07
CA GLU A 159 16.15 8.25 -0.35
C GLU A 159 17.28 8.75 0.54
N ARG A 160 18.26 9.44 -0.04
CA ARG A 160 19.38 10.02 0.72
C ARG A 160 18.95 11.17 1.63
N ASP A 161 17.86 11.84 1.29
CA ASP A 161 17.33 13.02 1.96
C ASP A 161 15.89 12.77 2.39
N VAL A 162 15.63 12.76 3.71
CA VAL A 162 14.28 12.56 4.23
C VAL A 162 13.32 13.68 3.82
N GLU A 163 13.84 14.89 3.58
CA GLU A 163 13.06 16.05 3.16
C GLU A 163 12.59 15.96 1.70
N ALA A 164 13.12 14.99 0.93
CA ALA A 164 12.60 14.65 -0.40
C ALA A 164 11.10 14.27 -0.36
N ARG A 165 10.56 13.87 0.80
CA ARG A 165 9.12 13.61 1.02
C ARG A 165 8.22 14.81 0.69
N HIS A 166 8.76 16.02 0.66
CA HIS A 166 8.03 17.25 0.35
C HIS A 166 8.05 17.61 -1.15
N ARG A 167 8.77 16.84 -1.98
CA ARG A 167 8.90 17.07 -3.42
C ARG A 167 8.23 15.93 -4.19
N GLU A 168 7.67 16.25 -5.35
CA GLU A 168 7.16 15.23 -6.27
C GLU A 168 8.32 14.34 -6.76
N PRO A 169 8.20 13.01 -6.76
CA PRO A 169 9.27 12.13 -7.21
C PRO A 169 9.36 12.06 -8.72
N THR A 170 10.59 12.02 -9.22
CA THR A 170 10.89 11.98 -10.65
C THR A 170 11.65 10.72 -11.03
N LEU A 171 11.65 10.42 -12.34
CA LEU A 171 12.50 9.34 -12.87
C LEU A 171 13.99 9.62 -12.60
N SER A 172 14.40 10.89 -12.58
CA SER A 172 15.78 11.26 -12.24
C SER A 172 16.14 10.89 -10.80
N ASP A 173 15.21 11.07 -9.86
CA ASP A 173 15.41 10.69 -8.46
C ASP A 173 15.59 9.17 -8.33
N LEU A 174 14.74 8.40 -9.02
CA LEU A 174 14.83 6.94 -9.04
C LEU A 174 16.18 6.47 -9.62
N ARG A 175 16.59 7.04 -10.76
CA ARG A 175 17.89 6.72 -11.38
C ARG A 175 19.04 7.07 -10.45
N ALA A 176 18.98 8.22 -9.76
CA ALA A 176 19.99 8.61 -8.79
C ALA A 176 20.06 7.63 -7.59
N ALA A 177 18.91 7.14 -7.11
CA ALA A 177 18.85 6.13 -6.06
C ALA A 177 19.45 4.79 -6.52
N LEU A 178 19.12 4.32 -7.72
CA LEU A 178 19.69 3.10 -8.31
C LEU A 178 21.20 3.22 -8.50
N MET A 179 21.68 4.33 -9.09
CA MET A 179 23.11 4.62 -9.23
C MET A 179 23.83 4.63 -7.86
N SER A 180 23.16 5.11 -6.82
CA SER A 180 23.72 5.13 -5.46
C SER A 180 23.90 3.75 -4.85
N VAL A 181 22.96 2.83 -5.09
CA VAL A 181 22.91 1.53 -4.42
C VAL A 181 23.63 0.46 -5.22
N ASP A 182 23.40 0.43 -6.54
CA ASP A 182 23.87 -0.63 -7.43
C ASP A 182 24.93 -0.14 -8.44
N GLY A 183 25.24 1.16 -8.48
CA GLY A 183 26.24 1.73 -9.41
C GLY A 183 25.77 1.83 -10.87
N THR A 184 24.52 1.48 -11.15
CA THR A 184 23.85 1.57 -12.45
C THR A 184 22.37 1.88 -12.24
N ASP A 185 21.73 2.53 -13.21
CA ASP A 185 20.28 2.73 -13.23
C ASP A 185 19.55 1.71 -14.09
N TYR A 186 20.28 0.73 -14.65
CA TYR A 186 19.78 -0.32 -15.53
C TYR A 186 19.01 0.19 -16.76
N GLY A 187 19.19 1.46 -17.13
CA GLY A 187 18.40 2.11 -18.16
C GLY A 187 16.92 2.28 -17.77
N ALA A 188 16.61 2.50 -16.49
CA ALA A 188 15.22 2.61 -16.03
C ALA A 188 14.43 3.70 -16.79
N HIS A 189 13.28 3.35 -17.36
CA HIS A 189 12.42 4.25 -18.14
C HIS A 189 10.93 3.88 -18.03
N SER A 190 10.06 4.64 -18.71
CA SER A 190 8.61 4.36 -18.81
C SER A 190 7.93 4.04 -17.46
N PRO A 191 8.01 4.92 -16.44
CA PRO A 191 7.41 4.64 -15.15
C PRO A 191 5.89 4.49 -15.26
N ARG A 192 5.36 3.40 -14.69
CA ARG A 192 3.93 3.24 -14.45
C ARG A 192 3.49 4.12 -13.28
N TYR A 193 4.31 4.18 -12.24
CA TYR A 193 4.20 5.15 -11.15
C TYR A 193 5.57 5.39 -10.51
N ILE A 194 5.71 6.52 -9.83
CA ILE A 194 6.79 6.80 -8.90
C ILE A 194 6.15 7.47 -7.67
N SER A 195 6.50 7.03 -6.47
CA SER A 195 5.97 7.58 -5.24
C SER A 195 7.04 7.64 -4.15
N ARG A 196 6.76 8.40 -3.09
CA ARG A 196 7.56 8.44 -1.87
C ARG A 196 6.71 8.09 -0.67
N PHE A 197 7.32 7.37 0.27
CA PHE A 197 6.72 7.12 1.58
C PHE A 197 7.79 7.21 2.66
N THR A 198 7.35 7.31 3.92
CA THR A 198 8.24 7.49 5.07
C THR A 198 7.91 6.49 6.17
N ASP A 199 8.77 6.40 7.18
CA ASP A 199 8.61 5.60 8.41
C ASP A 199 7.81 6.34 9.49
N MET A 200 7.02 7.35 9.10
CA MET A 200 6.24 8.14 10.03
C MET A 200 5.29 7.22 10.82
N THR A 201 5.33 7.35 12.15
CA THR A 201 4.45 6.61 13.08
C THR A 201 3.49 7.58 13.73
N ARG A 202 2.24 7.17 13.93
CA ARG A 202 1.13 7.97 14.43
C ARG A 202 0.11 7.08 15.16
#